data_AF-A0A6V7K8N9-F1
#
_entry.id   AF-A0A6V7K8N9-F1
#
_cell.length_a   1.000
_cell.length_b   1.000
_cell.length_c   1.000
_cell.angle_alpha   90.00
_cell.angle_beta   90.00
_cell.angle_gamma   90.00
#
_symmetry.space_group_name_H-M   'P 1'
#
loop_
_entity.id
_entity.type
_entity.pdbx_description
1 polymer ?
#
loop_
_entity_poly.entity_id
_entity_poly.type
_entity_poly.pdbx_seq_one_letter_code
_entity_poly.pdbx_strand_id
1 'polypeptide(L)' 'GSYQEKLKKVDIPLIERNECQNRLRASKLGKYFQLHKSFLCAGGEASKDTCIGDGGGPLVCPTATGQFIQ' A
#
# COMPACT_ATOMS: atom_id res chain seq x y z
N GLY A 1 -18.15 -3.17 8.96
CA GLY A 1 -17.55 -1.88 8.60
C GLY A 1 -18.58 -1.05 7.87
N SER A 2 -18.67 0.25 8.14
CA SER A 2 -19.54 1.16 7.38
C SER A 2 -18.75 1.79 6.25
N TYR A 3 -19.36 1.88 5.07
CA TYR A 3 -18.82 2.71 3.99
C TYR A 3 -18.72 4.17 4.47
N GLN A 4 -17.68 4.87 4.01
CA GLN A 4 -17.48 6.28 4.32
C GLN A 4 -18.09 7.12 3.20
N GLU A 5 -19.04 7.98 3.53
CA GLU A 5 -19.67 8.89 2.55
C GLU A 5 -18.77 10.09 2.20
N LYS A 6 -17.77 10.38 3.04
CA LYS A 6 -16.79 11.45 2.82
C LYS A 6 -15.44 10.84 2.45
N LEU A 7 -14.81 11.44 1.44
CA LEU A 7 -13.46 11.05 1.02
C LEU A 7 -12.47 11.22 2.18
N LYS A 8 -11.64 10.20 2.37
CA LYS A 8 -10.58 10.18 3.38
C LYS A 8 -9.25 9.87 2.72
N LYS A 9 -8.16 10.23 3.39
CA LYS A 9 -6.79 9.87 3.02
C LYS A 9 -6.04 9.30 4.22
N VAL A 10 -5.03 8.50 3.93
CA VAL A 10 -4.07 8.01 4.92
C VAL A 10 -2.66 8.16 4.34
N ASP A 11 -1.74 8.67 5.14
CA ASP A 11 -0.33 8.75 4.76
C ASP A 11 0.36 7.46 5.24
N ILE A 12 0.96 6.72 4.30
CA ILE A 12 1.61 5.42 4.54
C ILE A 12 3.01 5.38 3.90
N PRO A 13 4.01 4.75 4.52
CA PRO A 13 5.36 4.67 3.96
C PRO A 13 5.42 3.64 2.83
N LEU A 14 6.35 3.82 1.90
CA LEU A 14 6.72 2.77 0.94
C LEU A 14 7.52 1.68 1.66
N ILE A 15 7.26 0.43 1.28
CA ILE A 15 7.99 -0.74 1.76
C ILE A 15 8.92 -1.19 0.65
N GLU A 16 10.19 -1.42 1.00
CA GLU A 16 11.17 -1.95 0.07
C GLU A 16 10.72 -3.28 -0.54
N ARG A 17 10.98 -3.46 -1.83
CA ARG A 17 10.45 -4.60 -2.60
C ARG A 17 10.88 -5.95 -2.01
N ASN A 18 12.14 -6.06 -1.58
CA ASN A 18 12.68 -7.28 -0.98
C ASN A 18 12.04 -7.58 0.37
N GLU A 19 11.79 -6.54 1.16
CA GLU A 19 11.10 -6.67 2.43
C GLU A 19 9.66 -7.11 2.23
N CYS A 20 8.93 -6.49 1.32
CA CYS A 20 7.56 -6.88 1.01
C CYS A 20 7.47 -8.32 0.50
N GLN A 21 8.39 -8.72 -0.38
CA GLN A 21 8.51 -10.09 -0.86
C GLN A 21 8.71 -11.09 0.29
N ASN A 22 9.58 -10.78 1.24
CA ASN A 22 9.85 -11.64 2.39
C ASN A 22 8.65 -11.73 3.34
N ARG A 23 7.98 -10.61 3.60
CA ARG A 23 6.74 -10.55 4.40
C ARG A 23 5.62 -11.39 3.77
N LEU A 24 5.42 -11.27 2.45
CA LEU A 24 4.41 -12.03 1.72
C LEU A 24 4.74 -13.53 1.67
N ARG A 25 6.01 -13.90 1.55
CA ARG A 25 6.46 -15.31 1.64
C ARG A 25 6.24 -15.94 3.02
N ALA A 26 6.30 -15.13 4.08
CA ALA A 26 5.99 -15.55 5.45
C ALA A 26 4.48 -15.62 5.74
N SER A 27 3.64 -15.16 4.82
CA SER A 27 2.17 -15.18 4.94
C SER A 27 1.56 -16.49 4.41
N LYS A 28 0.22 -16.54 4.37
CA LYS A 28 -0.54 -17.65 3.77
C LYS A 28 -0.23 -17.89 2.28
N LEU A 29 0.40 -16.94 1.59
CA LEU A 29 0.86 -17.10 0.20
C LEU A 29 2.05 -18.07 0.06
N GLY A 30 2.79 -18.30 1.15
CA GLY A 30 3.85 -19.30 1.23
C GLY A 30 5.19 -18.90 0.61
N LYS A 31 6.23 -19.66 0.96
CA LYS A 31 7.64 -19.36 0.66
C LYS A 31 7.99 -19.23 -0.83
N TYR A 32 7.18 -19.79 -1.72
CA TYR A 32 7.40 -19.75 -3.17
C TYR A 32 6.75 -18.55 -3.85
N PHE A 33 6.00 -17.72 -3.13
CA PHE A 33 5.41 -16.50 -3.67
C PHE A 33 6.47 -15.62 -4.34
N GLN A 34 6.11 -15.02 -5.48
CA GLN A 34 6.94 -14.09 -6.24
C GLN A 34 6.15 -12.82 -6.51
N LEU A 35 6.52 -11.73 -5.85
CA LEU A 35 5.98 -10.42 -6.12
C LEU A 35 6.33 -10.03 -7.55
N HIS A 36 5.35 -9.78 -8.40
CA HIS A 36 5.60 -9.36 -9.78
C HIS A 36 6.22 -7.94 -9.82
N LYS A 37 7.01 -7.63 -10.85
CA LYS A 37 7.74 -6.35 -10.96
C LYS A 37 6.85 -5.12 -11.13
N SER A 38 5.60 -5.32 -11.54
CA SER A 38 4.60 -4.25 -11.65
C SER A 38 3.96 -3.85 -10.32
N PHE A 39 4.30 -4.54 -9.22
CA PHE A 39 3.77 -4.22 -7.89
C PHE A 39 4.80 -3.51 -7.03
N LEU A 40 4.30 -2.56 -6.25
CA LEU A 40 4.96 -1.92 -5.12
C LEU A 40 4.17 -2.23 -3.84
N CYS A 41 4.77 -1.97 -2.69
CA CYS A 41 4.11 -2.15 -1.40
C CYS A 41 4.21 -0.86 -0.58
N ALA A 42 3.16 -0.56 0.16
CA ALA A 42 3.09 0.56 1.07
C ALA A 42 2.37 0.14 2.35
N GLY A 43 2.66 0.79 3.48
CA GLY A 43 2.08 0.47 4.79
C GLY A 43 3.09 -0.18 5.75
N GLY A 44 2.63 -1.11 6.57
CA GLY A 44 3.44 -1.72 7.63
C GLY A 44 3.39 -0.96 8.95
N GLU A 45 2.57 0.09 9.05
CA GLU A 45 2.22 0.76 10.29
C GLU A 45 0.92 0.17 10.86
N ALA A 46 0.95 -0.18 12.14
CA ALA A 46 -0.25 -0.65 12.81
C ALA A 46 -1.35 0.43 12.76
N SER A 47 -2.57 0.02 12.41
CA SER A 47 -3.74 0.90 12.33
C SER A 47 -3.70 1.99 11.26
N LYS A 48 -2.74 1.95 10.33
CA LYS A 48 -2.72 2.79 9.12
C LYS A 48 -2.61 1.91 7.89
N ASP A 49 -3.76 1.62 7.32
CA ASP A 49 -3.85 0.82 6.10
C ASP A 49 -5.07 1.24 5.29
N THR A 50 -5.05 0.86 4.02
CA THR A 50 -6.22 0.87 3.15
C THR A 50 -7.31 -0.06 3.69
N CYS A 51 -8.56 0.36 3.55
CA CYS A 51 -9.73 -0.41 3.95
C CYS A 51 -10.43 -0.99 2.71
N ILE A 52 -11.37 -1.91 2.96
CA ILE A 52 -12.26 -2.40 1.91
C ILE A 52 -13.02 -1.22 1.30
N GLY A 53 -12.88 -1.01 -0.01
CA GLY A 53 -13.49 0.11 -0.74
C GLY A 53 -12.49 1.10 -1.34
N ASP A 54 -11.23 1.09 -0.90
CA ASP A 54 -10.18 1.97 -1.44
C ASP A 54 -9.56 1.45 -2.75
N GLY A 55 -9.94 0.23 -3.18
CA GLY A 55 -9.45 -0.40 -4.40
C GLY A 55 -9.80 0.42 -5.64
N GLY A 56 -8.77 0.76 -6.43
CA GLY A 56 -8.89 1.62 -7.60
C GLY A 56 -8.54 3.10 -7.34
N GLY A 57 -8.39 3.50 -6.07
CA GLY A 57 -7.84 4.80 -5.71
C GLY A 57 -6.33 4.90 -5.97
N PRO A 58 -5.80 6.10 -6.27
CA PRO A 58 -4.38 6.29 -6.54
C PRO A 58 -3.56 6.32 -5.24
N LEU A 59 -2.36 5.72 -5.29
CA LEU A 59 -1.30 6.01 -4.33
C LEU A 59 -0.50 7.20 -4.86
N VAL A 60 -0.37 8.28 -4.09
CA VAL A 60 0.33 9.50 -4.55
C VAL A 60 1.43 9.94 -3.59
N CYS A 61 2.46 10.58 -4.14
CA CYS A 61 3.58 11.18 -3.43
C CYS A 61 3.67 12.69 -3.71
N PRO A 62 3.93 13.54 -2.70
CA PRO A 62 4.17 14.96 -2.93
C PRO A 62 5.55 15.19 -3.56
N THR A 63 5.62 16.13 -4.48
CA THR A 63 6.85 16.63 -5.09
C THR A 63 7.36 17.87 -4.35
N ALA A 64 8.60 18.28 -4.62
CA ALA A 64 9.18 19.50 -4.04
C ALA A 64 8.39 20.78 -4.35
N THR A 65 7.61 20.79 -5.43
CA THR A 65 6.76 21.92 -5.85
C THR A 65 5.35 21.87 -5.26
N GLY A 66 5.04 20.88 -4.41
CA GLY A 66 3.73 20.71 -3.79
C GLY A 66 2.67 20.01 -4.67
N GLN A 67 3.06 19.52 -5.86
CA GLN A 67 2.20 18.70 -6.69
C GLN A 67 2.23 17.23 -6.24
N PHE A 68 1.12 16.52 -6.38
CA PHE A 68 1.04 15.09 -6.12
C PHE A 68 1.17 14.31 -7.43
N ILE A 69 2.02 13.29 -7.42
CA ILE A 69 2.23 12.35 -8.54
C ILE A 69 1.95 10.92 -8.08
N GLN A 70 1.52 10.08 -8.99
CA GLN A 70 1.37 8.64 -8.78
C GLN A 70 2.58 7.89 -9.37
#